data_AF-A0A8S1KCE7-F1
#
_entry.id   AF-A0A8S1KCE7-F1
#
_cell.length_a   1.000
_cell.length_b   1.000
_cell.length_c   1.000
_cell.angle_alpha   90.00
_cell.angle_beta   90.00
_cell.angle_gamma   90.00
#
_symmetry.space_group_name_H-M   'P 1'
#
loop_
_entity.id
_entity.type
_entity.pdbx_description
1 polymer ?
#
loop_
_entity_poly.entity_id
_entity_poly.type
_entity_poly.pdbx_seq_one_letter_code
_entity_poly.pdbx_strand_id
1 'polypeptide(L)'
;MEHQFVGSSLNISPFRYQLYYVWNRQGHFGTSTSIPNSTSIDIQFSQAYEINQIIVWFYDIDGRNHCFKIIAFDQYNQETELFQGLNLIGIVKISFQDQIVQSLKIVLLHGGTTNDLNIIKISAFYAHRSMI
;
A
#
# COMPACT_ATOMS: atom_id res chain seq x y z
N MET A 1 -17.99 -20.08 -6.28
CA MET A 1 -17.49 -19.52 -7.55
C MET A 1 -16.33 -18.63 -7.17
N GLU A 2 -15.10 -19.11 -7.35
CA GLU A 2 -13.89 -18.39 -6.95
C GLU A 2 -13.58 -17.31 -7.97
N HIS A 3 -13.47 -16.06 -7.52
CA HIS A 3 -12.94 -14.97 -8.33
C HIS A 3 -11.44 -14.88 -8.07
N GLN A 4 -10.65 -15.53 -8.93
CA GLN A 4 -9.23 -15.21 -9.04
C GLN A 4 -9.10 -13.85 -9.72
N PHE A 5 -8.54 -12.87 -9.01
CA PHE A 5 -8.11 -11.62 -9.61
C PHE A 5 -6.67 -11.81 -10.11
N VAL A 6 -6.54 -12.04 -11.41
CA VAL A 6 -5.24 -12.02 -12.09
C VAL A 6 -4.85 -10.53 -12.25
N GLY A 7 -3.66 -10.19 -11.73
CA GLY A 7 -3.15 -8.82 -11.66
C GLY A 7 -3.21 -8.10 -13.00
N SER A 8 -3.91 -6.97 -13.01
CA SER A 8 -4.05 -5.90 -14.03
C SER A 8 -5.45 -5.26 -14.03
N SER A 9 -6.41 -5.78 -13.24
CA SER A 9 -7.76 -5.24 -13.16
C SER A 9 -7.92 -4.20 -12.03
N LEU A 10 -8.27 -2.96 -12.40
CA LEU A 10 -8.60 -1.87 -11.47
C LEU A 10 -9.86 -2.25 -10.67
N ASN A 11 -9.70 -2.56 -9.38
CA ASN A 11 -10.82 -2.88 -8.51
C ASN A 11 -11.37 -1.61 -7.84
N ILE A 12 -12.52 -1.14 -8.35
CA ILE A 12 -13.27 0.02 -7.82
C ILE A 12 -14.44 -0.40 -6.90
N SER A 13 -14.47 -1.63 -6.41
CA SER A 13 -15.61 -2.14 -5.63
C SER A 13 -15.78 -1.38 -4.29
N PRO A 14 -16.99 -0.88 -3.98
CA PRO A 14 -17.30 -0.23 -2.71
C PRO A 14 -17.36 -1.20 -1.52
N PHE A 15 -17.32 -2.52 -1.77
CA PHE A 15 -17.38 -3.56 -0.74
C PHE A 15 -15.98 -3.98 -0.25
N ARG A 16 -15.17 -3.01 0.23
CA ARG A 16 -13.80 -3.25 0.75
C ARG A 16 -13.72 -4.09 2.04
N TYR A 17 -14.84 -4.42 2.66
CA TYR A 17 -14.88 -5.07 3.98
C TYR A 17 -14.65 -6.59 3.95
N GLN A 18 -14.53 -7.22 2.77
CA GLN A 18 -14.49 -8.69 2.64
C GLN A 18 -13.20 -9.23 1.98
N LEU A 19 -12.11 -8.46 2.03
CA LEU A 19 -10.93 -8.67 1.22
C LEU A 19 -9.64 -8.74 2.10
N TYR A 20 -9.45 -9.83 2.86
CA TYR A 20 -8.17 -10.25 3.53
C TYR A 20 -7.80 -11.77 3.44
N TYR A 21 -6.92 -12.25 2.54
CA TYR A 21 -6.59 -13.70 2.39
C TYR A 21 -5.39 -13.98 3.28
N VAL A 22 -5.63 -14.67 4.39
CA VAL A 22 -4.57 -15.16 5.27
C VAL A 22 -4.89 -16.62 5.53
N TRP A 23 -4.22 -17.52 4.80
CA TRP A 23 -4.27 -18.95 5.12
C TRP A 23 -3.51 -19.18 6.42
N ASN A 24 -4.16 -18.93 7.55
CA ASN A 24 -3.74 -19.51 8.81
C ASN A 24 -4.36 -20.92 8.92
N ARG A 25 -3.80 -21.80 9.75
CA ARG A 25 -4.32 -23.17 10.00
C ARG A 25 -5.74 -23.19 10.58
N GLN A 26 -6.42 -22.05 10.70
CA GLN A 26 -7.75 -21.86 11.27
C GLN A 26 -8.84 -21.51 10.22
N GLY A 27 -8.49 -21.40 8.93
CA GLY A 27 -9.49 -21.34 7.84
C GLY A 27 -10.19 -20.00 7.63
N HIS A 28 -9.49 -18.88 7.80
CA HIS A 28 -10.04 -17.53 7.49
C HIS A 28 -9.77 -17.09 6.03
N PHE A 29 -10.69 -16.34 5.42
CA PHE A 29 -10.68 -15.98 3.98
C PHE A 29 -10.65 -14.46 3.69
N GLY A 30 -10.06 -14.07 2.55
CA GLY A 30 -10.22 -12.74 1.92
C GLY A 30 -9.25 -12.40 0.73
N THR A 31 -8.64 -11.22 0.52
CA THR A 31 -7.68 -10.93 -0.57
C THR A 31 -6.52 -9.99 -0.16
N SER A 32 -5.37 -10.09 -0.81
CA SER A 32 -4.27 -9.12 -0.75
C SER A 32 -3.78 -8.81 -2.16
N THR A 33 -3.14 -7.66 -2.36
CA THR A 33 -2.42 -7.36 -3.62
C THR A 33 -0.94 -7.63 -3.44
N SER A 34 -0.37 -8.42 -4.34
CA SER A 34 1.04 -8.79 -4.36
C SER A 34 1.82 -7.85 -5.28
N ILE A 35 2.95 -7.29 -4.83
CA ILE A 35 3.89 -6.53 -5.66
C ILE A 35 5.11 -7.42 -5.93
N PRO A 36 5.26 -7.97 -7.15
CA PRO A 36 6.45 -8.71 -7.52
C PRO A 36 7.74 -7.93 -7.29
N ASN A 37 8.83 -8.66 -7.08
CA ASN A 37 10.14 -8.06 -6.88
C ASN A 37 10.49 -7.09 -8.04
N SER A 38 11.00 -5.91 -7.70
CA SER A 38 11.30 -4.83 -8.66
C SER A 38 10.09 -4.26 -9.43
N THR A 39 8.87 -4.39 -8.91
CA THR A 39 7.67 -3.76 -9.49
C THR A 39 7.04 -2.73 -8.55
N SER A 40 5.95 -2.11 -9.00
CA SER A 40 5.21 -1.10 -8.24
C SER A 40 3.70 -1.27 -8.32
N ILE A 41 3.01 -0.72 -7.33
CA ILE A 41 1.57 -0.44 -7.39
C ILE A 41 1.38 1.05 -7.59
N ASP A 42 0.55 1.41 -8.55
CA ASP A 42 0.05 2.78 -8.75
C ASP A 42 -1.39 2.90 -8.25
N ILE A 43 -1.66 3.95 -7.46
CA ILE A 43 -2.95 4.24 -6.85
C ILE A 43 -3.37 5.62 -7.31
N GLN A 44 -4.34 5.67 -8.21
CA GLN A 44 -4.89 6.91 -8.73
C GLN A 44 -6.09 7.35 -7.89
N PHE A 45 -6.10 8.61 -7.44
CA PHE A 45 -7.26 9.20 -6.79
C PHE A 45 -8.22 9.81 -7.82
N SER A 46 -9.49 10.02 -7.43
CA SER A 46 -10.49 10.65 -8.30
C SER A 46 -10.22 12.12 -8.59
N GLN A 47 -9.46 12.77 -7.70
CA GLN A 47 -9.04 14.16 -7.73
C GLN A 47 -7.81 14.31 -6.84
N ALA A 48 -7.19 15.49 -6.85
CA ALA A 48 -6.10 15.79 -5.93
C ALA A 48 -6.64 15.97 -4.50
N TYR A 49 -5.93 15.40 -3.52
CA TYR A 49 -6.24 15.53 -2.10
C TYR A 49 -5.02 16.05 -1.36
N GLU A 50 -5.25 16.92 -0.38
CA GLU A 50 -4.24 17.26 0.61
C GLU A 50 -4.13 16.13 1.63
N ILE A 51 -2.95 15.54 1.77
CA ILE A 51 -2.66 14.47 2.72
C ILE A 51 -1.33 14.70 3.41
N ASN A 52 -1.19 14.18 4.63
CA ASN A 52 0.06 14.23 5.38
C ASN A 52 0.37 12.93 6.14
N GLN A 53 -0.51 11.93 5.98
CA GLN A 53 -0.38 10.65 6.63
C GLN A 53 -0.85 9.51 5.74
N ILE A 54 -0.06 8.43 5.73
CA ILE A 54 -0.39 7.16 5.07
C ILE A 54 -0.32 6.05 6.12
N ILE A 55 -1.29 5.14 6.10
CA ILE A 55 -1.27 3.89 6.84
C ILE A 55 -1.29 2.75 5.83
N VAL A 56 -0.28 1.88 5.89
CA VAL A 56 -0.18 0.68 5.06
C VAL A 56 -0.23 -0.56 5.93
N TRP A 57 -1.04 -1.54 5.54
CA TRP A 57 -1.14 -2.83 6.19
C TRP A 57 -0.44 -3.85 5.32
N PHE A 58 0.74 -4.28 5.78
CA PHE A 58 1.54 -5.30 5.12
C PHE A 58 1.25 -6.68 5.69
N TYR A 59 1.32 -7.66 4.82
CA TYR A 59 1.25 -9.07 5.17
C TYR A 59 2.44 -9.80 4.57
N ASP A 60 3.01 -10.71 5.34
CA ASP A 60 4.01 -11.65 4.86
C ASP A 60 3.86 -12.93 5.69
N ILE A 61 3.66 -14.07 5.02
CA ILE A 61 3.48 -15.36 5.68
C ILE A 61 4.78 -15.88 6.33
N ASP A 62 5.93 -15.46 5.80
CA ASP A 62 7.25 -15.96 6.15
C ASP A 62 8.04 -15.01 7.06
N GLY A 63 7.46 -13.88 7.46
CA GLY A 63 8.12 -12.96 8.39
C GLY A 63 9.24 -12.12 7.78
N ARG A 64 9.24 -11.93 6.46
CA ARG A 64 10.38 -11.35 5.75
C ARG A 64 10.41 -9.84 5.83
N ASN A 65 11.63 -9.30 5.72
CA ASN A 65 11.84 -7.87 5.57
C ASN A 65 11.74 -7.44 4.11
N HIS A 66 10.99 -6.36 3.88
CA HIS A 66 10.88 -5.70 2.60
C HIS A 66 11.30 -4.24 2.73
N CYS A 67 12.13 -3.79 1.80
CA CYS A 67 12.45 -2.38 1.64
C CYS A 67 11.60 -1.81 0.51
N PHE A 68 10.82 -0.79 0.83
CA PHE A 68 9.94 -0.15 -0.13
C PHE A 68 10.04 1.36 -0.02
N LYS A 69 9.65 2.04 -1.09
CA LYS A 69 9.44 3.48 -1.09
C LYS A 69 8.02 3.83 -1.49
N ILE A 70 7.52 4.94 -0.95
CA ILE A 70 6.26 5.56 -1.34
C ILE A 70 6.58 6.89 -1.99
N ILE A 71 6.08 7.05 -3.21
CA ILE A 71 6.20 8.25 -4.01
C ILE A 71 4.79 8.82 -4.21
N ALA A 72 4.65 10.13 -4.06
CA ALA A 72 3.45 10.87 -4.45
C ALA A 72 3.67 11.60 -5.78
N PHE A 73 2.60 11.71 -6.55
CA PHE A 73 2.52 12.57 -7.72
C PHE A 73 1.37 13.55 -7.56
N ASP A 74 1.62 14.82 -7.89
CA ASP A 74 0.59 15.85 -7.96
C ASP A 74 -0.17 15.82 -9.31
N GLN A 75 -1.10 16.75 -9.50
CA GLN A 75 -1.88 16.88 -10.75
C GLN A 75 -1.04 17.25 -11.99
N TYR A 76 0.20 17.70 -11.80
CA TYR A 76 1.15 18.05 -12.85
C TYR A 76 2.21 16.95 -13.04
N ASN A 77 2.03 15.79 -12.41
CA ASN A 77 2.96 14.67 -12.44
C ASN A 77 4.34 15.01 -11.82
N GLN A 78 4.39 15.96 -10.89
CA GLN A 78 5.59 16.22 -10.09
C GLN A 78 5.75 15.15 -9.01
N GLU A 79 6.94 14.57 -8.93
CA GLU A 79 7.27 13.49 -8.02
C GLU A 79 7.76 14.02 -6.67
N THR A 80 7.27 13.43 -5.57
CA THR A 80 7.80 13.65 -4.21
C THR A 80 7.92 12.32 -3.47
N GLU A 81 9.12 11.99 -3.00
CA GLU A 81 9.33 10.83 -2.11
C GLU A 81 8.78 11.13 -0.72
N LEU A 82 7.83 10.32 -0.27
CA LEU A 82 7.20 10.47 1.05
C LEU A 82 7.87 9.61 2.12
N PHE A 83 8.42 8.47 1.72
CA PHE A 83 9.01 7.49 2.63
C PHE A 83 9.89 6.49 1.88
N GLN A 84 10.99 6.11 2.51
CA GLN A 84 11.76 4.91 2.17
C GLN A 84 12.17 4.21 3.46
N GLY A 85 11.96 2.90 3.54
CA GLY A 85 12.34 2.16 4.73
C GLY A 85 12.19 0.65 4.61
N LEU A 86 12.78 -0.03 5.59
CA LEU A 86 12.66 -1.46 5.79
C LEU A 86 11.47 -1.75 6.71
N ASN A 87 10.66 -2.74 6.36
CA ASN A 87 9.57 -3.18 7.20
C ASN A 87 9.43 -4.71 7.19
N LEU A 88 9.07 -5.24 8.37
CA LEU A 88 8.87 -6.66 8.62
C LEU A 88 7.46 -7.05 8.18
N ILE A 89 6.44 -6.70 8.98
CA ILE A 89 5.04 -7.03 8.74
C ILE A 89 4.16 -6.10 9.60
N GLY A 90 2.91 -5.90 9.21
CA GLY A 90 1.90 -5.24 10.06
C GLY A 90 1.51 -3.85 9.60
N ILE A 91 1.02 -3.05 10.55
CA ILE A 91 0.46 -1.72 10.29
C ILE A 91 1.57 -0.68 10.43
N VAL A 92 1.92 -0.02 9.32
CA VAL A 92 2.89 1.08 9.34
C VAL A 92 2.19 2.39 9.08
N LYS A 93 2.42 3.32 10.00
CA LYS A 93 1.95 4.70 9.93
C LYS A 93 3.13 5.59 9.52
N ILE A 94 2.96 6.27 8.40
CA ILE A 94 3.95 7.15 7.78
C ILE A 94 3.38 8.56 7.86
N SER A 95 4.13 9.49 8.45
CA SER A 95 3.75 10.90 8.56
C SER A 95 4.78 11.74 7.82
N PHE A 96 4.33 12.73 7.06
CA PHE A 96 5.16 13.61 6.25
C PHE A 96 4.62 15.06 6.34
N GLN A 97 5.22 15.99 5.60
CA GLN A 97 4.67 17.35 5.47
C GLN A 97 3.37 17.33 4.66
N ASP A 98 2.57 18.37 4.75
CA ASP A 98 1.32 18.44 3.98
C ASP A 98 1.66 18.46 2.47
N GLN A 99 0.99 17.61 1.69
CA GLN A 99 1.23 17.42 0.25
C GLN A 99 -0.08 17.34 -0.52
N ILE A 100 -0.13 17.97 -1.70
CA ILE A 100 -1.23 17.79 -2.65
C ILE A 100 -0.91 16.58 -3.54
N VAL A 101 -1.74 15.55 -3.46
CA VAL A 101 -1.48 14.25 -4.09
C VAL A 101 -2.64 13.82 -4.95
N GLN A 102 -2.36 13.48 -6.21
CA GLN A 102 -3.31 12.94 -7.19
C GLN A 102 -3.12 11.44 -7.42
N SER A 103 -1.89 10.93 -7.24
CA SER A 103 -1.61 9.50 -7.23
C SER A 103 -0.45 9.13 -6.31
N LEU A 104 -0.42 7.86 -5.89
CA LEU A 104 0.66 7.28 -5.12
C LEU A 104 1.27 6.10 -5.88
N LYS A 105 2.58 5.95 -5.80
CA LYS A 105 3.31 4.79 -6.27
C LYS A 105 4.06 4.16 -5.11
N ILE A 106 3.83 2.86 -4.90
CA ILE A 106 4.60 2.06 -3.93
C ILE A 106 5.53 1.17 -4.72
N VAL A 107 6.83 1.31 -4.48
CA VAL A 107 7.86 0.55 -5.19
C VAL A 107 8.56 -0.37 -4.21
N LEU A 108 8.60 -1.66 -4.53
CA LEU A 108 9.45 -2.62 -3.82
C LEU A 108 10.89 -2.45 -4.33
N LEU A 109 11.79 -1.98 -3.46
CA LEU A 109 13.20 -1.74 -3.79
C LEU A 109 13.99 -3.05 -3.71
N HIS A 110 13.83 -3.76 -2.60
CA HIS A 110 14.35 -5.11 -2.42
C HIS A 110 13.55 -5.84 -1.33
N GLY A 111 13.17 -7.08 -1.60
CA GLY A 111 12.55 -8.00 -0.65
C GLY A 111 13.36 -9.28 -0.58
N GLY A 112 13.17 -10.10 0.47
CA GLY A 112 13.84 -11.39 0.59
C GLY A 112 13.79 -12.20 -0.71
N THR A 113 14.83 -13.00 -0.98
CA THR A 113 15.25 -13.59 -2.27
C THR A 113 14.20 -14.28 -3.15
N THR A 114 12.95 -14.46 -2.71
CA THR A 114 11.92 -15.22 -3.43
C THR A 114 10.49 -14.68 -3.36
N ASN A 115 10.15 -13.59 -2.65
CA ASN A 115 8.73 -13.21 -2.46
C ASN A 115 8.42 -11.73 -2.72
N ASP A 116 7.21 -11.54 -3.24
CA ASP A 116 6.50 -10.28 -3.44
C ASP A 116 6.13 -9.57 -2.12
N LEU A 117 5.94 -8.25 -2.18
CA LEU A 117 5.38 -7.46 -1.08
C LEU A 117 3.86 -7.58 -1.10
N ASN A 118 3.26 -8.16 -0.07
CA ASN A 118 1.79 -8.24 0.01
C ASN A 118 1.23 -7.06 0.81
N ILE A 119 0.33 -6.34 0.17
CA ILE A 119 -0.40 -5.24 0.77
C ILE A 119 -1.87 -5.61 0.90
N ILE A 120 -2.37 -5.44 2.11
CA ILE A 120 -3.76 -5.68 2.44
C ILE A 120 -4.59 -4.41 2.24
N LYS A 121 -4.11 -3.29 2.79
CA LYS A 121 -4.87 -2.03 2.82
C LYS A 121 -3.91 -0.85 2.84
N ILE A 122 -4.31 0.21 2.14
CA ILE A 122 -3.67 1.52 2.21
C ILE A 122 -4.76 2.53 2.54
N SER A 123 -4.46 3.43 3.46
CA SER A 123 -5.30 4.58 3.80
C SER A 123 -4.44 5.84 3.78
N ALA A 124 -4.84 6.83 3.00
CA ALA A 124 -4.20 8.14 2.96
C ALA A 124 -5.20 9.17 3.47
N PHE A 125 -4.77 10.08 4.33
CA PHE A 125 -5.63 11.10 4.91
C PHE A 125 -4.85 12.31 5.42
N TYR A 126 -5.58 13.39 5.63
CA TYR A 126 -5.10 14.56 6.38
C TYR A 126 -5.35 14.34 7.87
N ALA A 127 -4.29 14.39 8.67
CA ALA A 127 -4.36 14.35 10.12
C ALA A 127 -3.99 15.73 10.68
N HIS A 128 -4.91 16.37 11.42
CA HIS A 128 -4.60 17.61 12.10
C HIS A 128 -3.47 17.39 13.12
N ARG A 129 -2.36 18.11 12.96
CA ARG A 129 -1.32 18.16 13.99
C ARG A 129 -1.91 18.88 15.20
N SER A 130 -2.11 18.17 16.29
CA SER A 130 -2.36 18.80 17.58
C SER A 130 -1.07 19.52 17.98
N MET A 131 -1.09 20.84 18.01
CA MET A 131 -0.01 21.61 18.64
C MET A 131 -0.05 21.27 20.14
N ILE A 132 0.98 20.56 20.61
CA ILE A 132 1.26 20.35 22.04
C ILE A 132 2.24 21.42 22.47
#